data_AF-A0A9E4DA13-F1
#
_entry.id   AF-A0A9E4DA13-F1
#
_cell.length_a   1.000
_cell.length_b   1.000
_cell.length_c   1.000
_cell.angle_alpha   90.00
_cell.angle_beta   90.00
_cell.angle_gamma   90.00
#
_symmetry.space_group_name_H-M   'P 1'
#
loop_
_entity.id
_entity.type
_entity.pdbx_description
1 polymer ?
#
loop_
_entity_poly.entity_id
_entity_poly.type
_entity_poly.pdbx_seq_one_letter_code
_entity_poly.pdbx_strand_id
1 'polypeptide(L)'
;MRRNRFDSTEARGFSWRALALIAPYLLEYRGRIVFALGCLVAAKIGNIWAPFLLKHAVDAMGSNRASWLVVAVGMVVAYGMARLVNVLFGEIRDTLFGRVTEHAMRRIGLRVFEHLHALDLDFHLERRTGGLARDIERGTSGISFLMRFFVFNIVPTVVEIIVVAALLAWNYGFGYALITLVSVLAYAGFSAVTTEWRTGYVREANRADSASNTLAIDSLLNYETVKYFGNEAHEIRRYDAELAKWEQARRRNRLTLFALNG
;
A
#
# COMPACT_ATOMS: atom_id res chain seq x y z
N MET A 1 -39.59 -0.50 7.22
CA MET A 1 -38.14 -0.67 7.00
C MET A 1 -37.80 -0.22 5.58
N ARG A 2 -37.31 1.02 5.40
CA ARG A 2 -36.90 1.55 4.08
C ARG A 2 -35.60 0.84 3.68
N ARG A 3 -35.64 0.00 2.64
CA ARG A 3 -34.45 -0.65 2.05
C ARG A 3 -33.46 0.45 1.63
N ASN A 4 -32.29 0.48 2.26
CA ASN A 4 -31.16 1.28 1.79
C ASN A 4 -30.76 0.76 0.40
N ARG A 5 -31.13 1.49 -0.65
CA ARG A 5 -30.97 1.12 -2.05
C ARG A 5 -29.66 1.64 -2.66
N PHE A 6 -28.65 1.85 -1.82
CA PHE A 6 -27.28 2.01 -2.29
C PHE A 6 -26.67 0.61 -2.31
N ASP A 7 -26.82 -0.08 -3.44
CA ASP A 7 -25.88 -1.13 -3.79
C ASP A 7 -24.49 -0.47 -3.70
N SER A 8 -23.74 -0.79 -2.65
CA SER A 8 -22.31 -0.57 -2.65
C SER A 8 -21.80 -1.44 -3.79
N THR A 9 -21.71 -0.86 -4.98
CA THR A 9 -21.10 -1.47 -6.16
C THR A 9 -19.74 -1.92 -5.68
N GLU A 10 -19.64 -3.20 -5.31
CA GLU A 10 -18.45 -3.73 -4.68
C GLU A 10 -17.33 -3.50 -5.69
N ALA A 11 -16.31 -2.72 -5.31
CA ALA A 11 -15.18 -2.46 -6.18
C ALA A 11 -14.51 -3.80 -6.48
N ARG A 12 -14.88 -4.37 -7.63
CA ARG A 12 -14.27 -5.57 -8.21
C ARG A 12 -12.96 -5.12 -8.85
N GLY A 13 -11.84 -5.52 -8.25
CA GLY A 13 -10.50 -5.33 -8.79
C GLY A 13 -9.83 -3.97 -8.57
N PHE A 14 -8.54 -3.96 -8.88
CA PHE A 14 -7.67 -2.78 -8.90
C PHE A 14 -8.22 -1.73 -9.88
N SER A 15 -8.76 -0.63 -9.35
CA SER A 15 -9.29 0.44 -10.20
C SER A 15 -8.15 1.30 -10.75
N TRP A 16 -7.76 1.06 -12.00
CA TRP A 16 -6.84 1.94 -12.75
C TRP A 16 -7.27 3.42 -12.76
N ARG A 17 -8.57 3.66 -12.56
CA ARG A 17 -9.16 4.99 -12.39
C ARG A 17 -8.64 5.73 -11.15
N ALA A 18 -8.39 5.04 -10.03
CA ALA A 18 -7.81 5.67 -8.84
C ALA A 18 -6.39 6.20 -9.09
N LEU A 19 -5.62 5.48 -9.91
CA LEU A 19 -4.28 5.88 -10.34
C LEU A 19 -4.32 7.09 -11.27
N ALA A 20 -5.27 7.09 -12.22
CA ALA A 20 -5.52 8.22 -13.12
C ALA A 20 -6.02 9.47 -12.37
N LEU A 21 -6.77 9.31 -11.28
CA LEU A 21 -7.21 10.39 -10.40
C LEU A 21 -6.05 11.06 -9.64
N ILE A 22 -5.00 10.30 -9.32
CA ILE A 22 -3.84 10.78 -8.54
C ILE A 22 -2.80 11.47 -9.43
N ALA A 23 -2.59 10.96 -10.64
CA ALA A 23 -1.62 11.47 -11.61
C ALA A 23 -1.61 13.01 -11.80
N PRO A 24 -2.75 13.71 -11.98
CA PRO A 24 -2.74 15.15 -12.21
C PRO A 24 -2.25 15.96 -11.00
N TYR A 25 -2.49 15.49 -9.77
CA TYR A 25 -2.04 16.19 -8.55
C TYR A 25 -0.53 16.07 -8.34
N LEU A 26 0.08 14.97 -8.79
CA LEU A 26 1.53 14.84 -8.81
C LEU A 26 2.13 15.76 -9.88
N LEU A 27 1.58 15.74 -11.09
CA LEU A 27 2.09 16.50 -12.23
C LEU A 27 1.98 18.05 -12.10
N GLU A 28 1.35 18.56 -11.05
CA GLU A 28 1.30 20.00 -10.72
C GLU A 28 2.71 20.55 -10.36
N TYR A 29 3.62 19.72 -9.84
CA TYR A 29 5.00 20.09 -9.47
C TYR A 29 6.07 19.40 -10.32
N ARG A 30 5.97 19.53 -11.65
CA ARG A 30 6.88 18.86 -12.62
C ARG A 30 8.36 19.02 -12.27
N GLY A 31 8.81 20.23 -11.92
CA GLY A 31 10.23 20.48 -11.61
C GLY A 31 10.73 19.73 -10.38
N ARG A 32 9.94 19.66 -9.30
CA ARG A 32 10.32 18.94 -8.08
C ARG A 32 10.25 17.43 -8.27
N ILE A 33 9.29 16.94 -9.05
CA ILE A 33 9.18 15.52 -9.38
C ILE A 33 10.36 15.10 -10.25
N VAL A 34 10.73 15.87 -11.28
CA VAL A 34 11.89 15.56 -12.11
C VAL A 34 13.16 15.53 -11.27
N PHE A 35 13.34 16.48 -10.34
CA PHE A 35 14.48 16.48 -9.43
C PHE A 35 14.46 15.26 -8.48
N ALA A 36 13.31 14.92 -7.89
CA ALA A 36 13.15 13.74 -7.03
C ALA A 36 13.40 12.43 -7.78
N LEU A 37 12.91 12.32 -9.03
CA LEU A 37 13.19 11.18 -9.91
C LEU A 37 14.68 11.12 -10.27
N GLY A 38 15.33 12.27 -10.49
CA GLY A 38 16.77 12.35 -10.69
C GLY A 38 17.56 11.83 -9.47
N CYS A 39 17.21 12.30 -8.26
CA CYS A 39 17.80 11.80 -7.01
C CYS A 39 17.54 10.30 -6.80
N LEU A 40 16.33 9.83 -7.13
CA LEU A 40 15.97 8.42 -7.08
C LEU A 40 16.87 7.58 -7.99
N VAL A 41 17.01 7.99 -9.25
CA VAL A 41 17.87 7.29 -10.22
C VAL A 41 19.33 7.33 -9.76
N ALA A 42 19.83 8.47 -9.28
CA ALA A 42 21.20 8.60 -8.76
C ALA A 42 21.45 7.68 -7.55
N ALA A 43 20.54 7.65 -6.58
CA ALA A 43 20.62 6.74 -5.43
C ALA A 43 20.67 5.28 -5.88
N LYS A 44 19.77 4.90 -6.81
CA LYS A 44 19.67 3.52 -7.30
C LYS A 44 20.88 3.10 -8.12
N ILE A 45 21.43 3.97 -8.95
CA ILE A 45 22.70 3.71 -9.65
C ILE A 45 23.79 3.44 -8.60
N GLY A 46 23.91 4.25 -7.56
CA GLY A 46 24.86 4.01 -6.47
C GLY A 46 24.70 2.64 -5.80
N ASN A 47 23.45 2.22 -5.58
CA ASN A 47 23.15 0.91 -4.99
C ASN A 47 23.48 -0.26 -5.93
N ILE A 48 23.16 -0.13 -7.22
CA ILE A 48 23.48 -1.14 -8.24
C ILE A 48 24.98 -1.21 -8.50
N TRP A 49 25.71 -0.12 -8.30
CA TRP A 49 27.16 -0.09 -8.49
C TRP A 49 27.95 -0.70 -7.32
N ALA A 50 27.33 -0.86 -6.14
CA ALA A 50 27.99 -1.47 -4.99
C ALA A 50 28.49 -2.92 -5.26
N PRO A 51 27.70 -3.83 -5.88
CA PRO A 51 28.19 -5.13 -6.34
C PRO A 51 29.36 -5.05 -7.33
N PHE A 52 29.38 -4.05 -8.22
CA PHE A 52 30.48 -3.85 -9.16
C PHE A 52 31.75 -3.36 -8.45
N LEU A 53 31.62 -2.49 -7.44
CA LEU A 53 32.74 -2.11 -6.57
C LEU A 53 33.34 -3.34 -5.88
N LEU A 54 32.48 -4.23 -5.38
CA LEU A 54 32.89 -5.48 -4.74
C LEU A 54 33.62 -6.40 -5.72
N LYS A 55 33.13 -6.51 -6.97
CA LYS A 55 33.82 -7.25 -8.04
C LYS A 55 35.24 -6.72 -8.28
N HIS A 56 35.39 -5.42 -8.53
CA HIS A 56 36.72 -4.83 -8.82
C HIS A 56 37.69 -4.96 -7.64
N ALA A 57 37.18 -4.90 -6.41
CA ALA A 57 38.00 -5.09 -5.22
C ALA A 57 38.49 -6.54 -5.07
N VAL A 58 37.64 -7.54 -5.35
CA VAL A 58 38.03 -8.96 -5.36
C VAL A 58 39.04 -9.24 -6.47
N ASP A 59 38.83 -8.70 -7.67
CA ASP A 59 39.73 -8.83 -8.80
C ASP A 59 41.12 -8.22 -8.50
N ALA A 60 41.16 -7.09 -7.78
CA ALA A 60 42.40 -6.45 -7.35
C ALA A 60 43.19 -7.30 -6.33
N MET A 61 42.51 -7.98 -5.40
CA MET A 61 43.15 -8.92 -4.45
C MET A 61 43.78 -10.13 -5.14
N GLY A 62 43.18 -10.61 -6.23
CA GLY A 62 43.72 -11.73 -7.02
C GLY A 62 44.98 -11.40 -7.85
N SER A 63 45.26 -10.12 -8.10
CA SER A 63 46.28 -9.69 -9.07
C SER A 63 47.71 -9.50 -8.51
N ASN A 64 47.96 -9.80 -7.23
CA ASN A 64 49.27 -9.71 -6.54
C ASN A 64 50.01 -8.35 -6.64
N ARG A 65 49.31 -7.27 -7.05
CA ARG A 65 49.91 -5.92 -7.26
C ARG A 65 49.73 -4.97 -6.08
N ALA A 66 48.85 -5.27 -5.13
CA ALA A 66 48.53 -4.40 -3.99
C ALA A 66 48.57 -5.18 -2.68
N SER A 67 49.08 -4.55 -1.61
CA SER A 67 49.00 -5.12 -0.26
C SER A 67 47.54 -5.36 0.11
N TRP A 68 47.21 -6.59 0.53
CA TRP A 68 45.85 -7.02 0.89
C TRP A 68 45.12 -6.04 1.83
N LEU A 69 45.86 -5.41 2.75
CA LEU A 69 45.35 -4.44 3.71
C LEU A 69 44.86 -3.15 3.04
N VAL A 70 45.56 -2.67 2.00
CA VAL A 70 45.19 -1.45 1.27
C VAL A 70 43.92 -1.68 0.47
N VAL A 71 43.78 -2.87 -0.14
CA VAL A 71 42.56 -3.24 -0.88
C VAL A 71 41.38 -3.41 0.07
N ALA A 72 41.57 -4.08 1.22
CA ALA A 72 40.53 -4.27 2.22
C ALA A 72 40.05 -2.93 2.83
N VAL A 73 40.96 -2.06 3.25
CA VAL A 73 40.63 -0.74 3.81
C VAL A 73 39.99 0.15 2.75
N GLY A 74 40.56 0.20 1.53
CA GLY A 74 39.99 0.95 0.41
C GLY A 74 38.57 0.51 0.06
N MET A 75 38.29 -0.80 0.12
CA MET A 75 36.97 -1.36 -0.14
C MET A 75 35.94 -1.01 0.94
N VAL A 76 36.33 -1.08 2.23
CA VAL A 76 35.46 -0.64 3.34
C VAL A 76 35.11 0.84 3.21
N VAL A 77 36.11 1.66 2.88
CA VAL A 77 35.91 3.11 2.69
C VAL A 77 35.04 3.41 1.46
N ALA A 78 35.31 2.75 0.33
CA ALA A 78 34.56 2.96 -0.91
C ALA A 78 33.11 2.47 -0.80
N TYR A 79 32.87 1.31 -0.18
CA TYR A 79 31.53 0.83 0.13
C TYR A 79 30.82 1.74 1.13
N GLY A 80 31.53 2.19 2.18
CA GLY A 80 31.00 3.13 3.17
C GLY A 80 30.56 4.44 2.54
N MET A 81 31.38 5.04 1.66
CA MET A 81 31.02 6.24 0.90
C MET A 81 29.86 6.00 -0.06
N ALA A 82 29.87 4.91 -0.83
CA ALA A 82 28.78 4.58 -1.74
C ALA A 82 27.44 4.40 -0.99
N ARG A 83 27.48 3.74 0.17
CA ARG A 83 26.31 3.57 1.04
C ARG A 83 25.83 4.91 1.61
N LEU A 84 26.73 5.75 2.08
CA LEU A 84 26.41 7.07 2.61
C LEU A 84 25.75 7.94 1.53
N VAL A 85 26.31 7.96 0.33
CA VAL A 85 25.75 8.66 -0.83
C VAL A 85 24.34 8.13 -1.17
N ASN A 86 24.16 6.81 -1.22
CA ASN A 86 22.86 6.20 -1.48
C ASN A 86 21.82 6.60 -0.42
N VAL A 87 22.18 6.58 0.87
CA VAL A 87 21.30 7.00 1.97
C VAL A 87 20.95 8.49 1.87
N LEU A 88 21.93 9.35 1.63
CA LEU A 88 21.69 10.80 1.49
C LEU A 88 20.77 11.13 0.31
N PHE A 89 21.00 10.55 -0.87
CA PHE A 89 20.12 10.77 -2.02
C PHE A 89 18.73 10.17 -1.81
N GLY A 90 18.63 9.04 -1.08
CA GLY A 90 17.36 8.47 -0.64
C GLY A 90 16.58 9.43 0.24
N GLU A 91 17.21 10.03 1.25
CA GLU A 91 16.58 10.97 2.17
C GLU A 91 16.15 12.27 1.47
N ILE A 92 16.99 12.80 0.57
CA ILE A 92 16.66 13.97 -0.25
C ILE A 92 15.44 13.67 -1.12
N ARG A 93 15.43 12.52 -1.81
CA ARG A 93 14.29 12.06 -2.61
C ARG A 93 13.03 11.98 -1.75
N ASP A 94 13.10 11.35 -0.59
CA ASP A 94 11.94 11.13 0.28
C ASP A 94 11.39 12.45 0.83
N THR A 95 12.27 13.39 1.17
CA THR A 95 11.90 14.75 1.56
C THR A 95 11.20 15.50 0.42
N LEU A 96 11.70 15.39 -0.81
CA LEU A 96 11.10 16.02 -1.99
C LEU A 96 9.72 15.43 -2.29
N PHE A 97 9.60 14.11 -2.30
CA PHE A 97 8.33 13.41 -2.50
C PHE A 97 7.35 13.68 -1.36
N GLY A 98 7.83 13.78 -0.11
CA GLY A 98 7.03 14.14 1.04
C GLY A 98 6.34 15.48 0.84
N ARG A 99 7.08 16.53 0.49
CA ARG A 99 6.49 17.85 0.24
C ARG A 99 5.45 17.87 -0.88
N VAL A 100 5.69 17.14 -1.97
CA VAL A 100 4.72 17.03 -3.08
C VAL A 100 3.47 16.27 -2.61
N THR A 101 3.66 15.19 -1.87
CA THR A 101 2.58 14.35 -1.36
C THR A 101 1.70 15.12 -0.36
N GLU A 102 2.30 15.81 0.62
CA GLU A 102 1.57 16.64 1.59
C GLU A 102 0.74 17.72 0.90
N HIS A 103 1.29 18.36 -0.13
CA HIS A 103 0.54 19.34 -0.92
C HIS A 103 -0.64 18.70 -1.67
N ALA A 104 -0.41 17.57 -2.34
CA ALA A 104 -1.45 16.85 -3.07
C ALA A 104 -2.58 16.40 -2.12
N MET A 105 -2.25 15.90 -0.93
CA MET A 105 -3.23 15.53 0.10
C MET A 105 -4.05 16.75 0.56
N ARG A 106 -3.41 17.91 0.79
CA ARG A 106 -4.12 19.14 1.13
C ARG A 106 -5.13 19.55 0.06
N ARG A 107 -4.75 19.47 -1.23
CA ARG A 107 -5.62 19.84 -2.37
C ARG A 107 -6.79 18.88 -2.54
N ILE A 108 -6.54 17.58 -2.38
CA ILE A 108 -7.58 16.56 -2.41
C ILE A 108 -8.57 16.78 -1.25
N GLY A 109 -8.05 17.01 -0.04
CA GLY A 109 -8.89 17.31 1.13
C GLY A 109 -9.77 18.54 0.91
N LEU A 110 -9.21 19.62 0.36
CA LEU A 110 -9.96 20.82 0.01
C LEU A 110 -11.05 20.55 -1.03
N ARG A 111 -10.76 19.83 -2.11
CA ARG A 111 -11.76 19.48 -3.13
C ARG A 111 -12.90 18.64 -2.57
N VAL A 112 -12.59 17.69 -1.68
CA VAL A 112 -13.63 16.91 -1.01
C VAL A 112 -14.49 17.81 -0.14
N PHE A 113 -13.89 18.73 0.61
CA PHE A 113 -14.62 19.67 1.45
C PHE A 113 -15.51 20.63 0.64
N GLU A 114 -15.00 21.17 -0.47
CA GLU A 114 -15.75 21.99 -1.43
C GLU A 114 -16.94 21.22 -2.01
N HIS A 115 -16.71 19.97 -2.45
CA HIS A 115 -17.77 19.12 -2.98
C HIS A 115 -18.86 18.85 -1.93
N LEU A 116 -18.45 18.61 -0.68
CA LEU A 116 -19.37 18.39 0.43
C LEU A 116 -20.24 19.62 0.71
N HIS A 117 -19.71 20.83 0.57
CA HIS A 117 -20.49 22.07 0.73
C HIS A 117 -21.42 22.35 -0.47
N ALA A 118 -21.11 21.82 -1.64
CA ALA A 118 -21.92 22.01 -2.85
C ALA A 118 -23.12 21.06 -2.95
N LEU A 119 -23.27 20.12 -2.00
CA LEU A 119 -24.39 19.18 -1.95
C LEU A 119 -25.65 19.83 -1.34
N ASP A 120 -26.82 19.35 -1.76
CA ASP A 120 -28.10 19.93 -1.36
C ASP A 120 -28.38 19.79 0.14
N LEU A 121 -29.21 20.68 0.67
CA LEU A 121 -29.64 20.66 2.06
C LEU A 121 -30.25 19.30 2.46
N ASP A 122 -30.99 18.66 1.56
CA ASP A 122 -31.56 17.32 1.77
C ASP A 122 -30.46 16.26 2.01
N PHE A 123 -29.32 16.34 1.31
CA PHE A 123 -28.18 15.46 1.56
C PHE A 123 -27.60 15.64 2.96
N HIS A 124 -27.61 16.87 3.48
CA HIS A 124 -27.15 17.19 4.83
C HIS A 124 -28.17 16.86 5.92
N LEU A 125 -29.48 16.91 5.64
CA LEU A 125 -30.56 16.64 6.59
C LEU A 125 -30.95 15.16 6.69
N GLU A 126 -30.93 14.40 5.59
CA GLU A 126 -31.34 12.98 5.58
C GLU A 126 -30.30 12.05 6.22
N ARG A 127 -29.03 12.46 6.30
CA ARG A 127 -27.95 11.59 6.76
C ARG A 127 -27.73 11.77 8.26
N ARG A 128 -27.93 10.70 9.02
CA ARG A 128 -27.45 10.57 10.41
C ARG A 128 -25.96 10.98 10.41
N THR A 129 -25.68 12.17 10.92
CA THR A 129 -24.44 12.94 10.73
C THR A 129 -23.16 12.18 11.09
N GLY A 130 -23.23 11.16 11.96
CA GLY A 130 -22.08 10.33 12.35
C GLY A 130 -21.63 9.29 11.31
N GLY A 131 -22.54 8.72 10.52
CA GLY A 131 -22.20 7.67 9.55
C GLY A 131 -21.54 8.23 8.29
N LEU A 132 -22.12 9.30 7.74
CA LEU A 132 -21.57 10.01 6.58
C LEU A 132 -20.21 10.64 6.90
N ALA A 133 -20.07 11.30 8.05
CA ALA A 133 -18.80 11.89 8.47
C ALA A 133 -17.70 10.82 8.58
N ARG A 134 -18.04 9.65 9.13
CA ARG A 134 -17.11 8.51 9.24
C ARG A 134 -16.73 7.93 7.87
N ASP A 135 -17.66 7.85 6.93
CA ASP A 135 -17.36 7.37 5.58
C ASP A 135 -16.51 8.38 4.79
N ILE A 136 -16.73 9.68 4.97
CA ILE A 136 -15.87 10.74 4.42
C ILE A 136 -14.48 10.65 5.02
N GLU A 137 -14.36 10.56 6.35
CA GLU A 137 -13.08 10.42 7.05
C GLU A 137 -12.30 9.18 6.59
N ARG A 138 -12.96 8.03 6.48
CA ARG A 138 -12.37 6.80 5.94
C ARG A 138 -11.95 6.97 4.48
N GLY A 139 -12.78 7.64 3.68
CA GLY A 139 -12.50 7.90 2.26
C GLY A 139 -11.29 8.79 2.06
N THR A 140 -11.22 9.93 2.75
CA THR A 140 -10.10 10.88 2.67
C THR A 140 -8.81 10.30 3.24
N SER A 141 -8.89 9.57 4.35
CA SER A 141 -7.77 8.83 4.92
C SER A 141 -7.28 7.73 3.98
N GLY A 142 -8.20 6.98 3.37
CA GLY A 142 -7.89 5.96 2.35
C GLY A 142 -7.19 6.53 1.13
N ILE A 143 -7.66 7.67 0.59
CA ILE A 143 -7.01 8.34 -0.54
C ILE A 143 -5.60 8.82 -0.14
N SER A 144 -5.45 9.37 1.06
CA SER A 144 -4.16 9.81 1.59
C SER A 144 -3.17 8.65 1.73
N PHE A 145 -3.63 7.51 2.25
CA PHE A 145 -2.85 6.28 2.33
C PHE A 145 -2.42 5.80 0.94
N LEU A 146 -3.35 5.70 -0.01
CA LEU A 146 -3.06 5.28 -1.38
C LEU A 146 -2.04 6.21 -2.04
N MET A 147 -2.21 7.52 -1.91
CA MET A 147 -1.27 8.51 -2.45
C MET A 147 0.14 8.29 -1.91
N ARG A 148 0.31 8.20 -0.58
CA ARG A 148 1.61 7.93 0.03
C ARG A 148 2.18 6.59 -0.46
N PHE A 149 1.36 5.55 -0.49
CA PHE A 149 1.79 4.24 -0.96
C PHE A 149 2.28 4.27 -2.42
N PHE A 150 1.56 4.94 -3.31
CA PHE A 150 1.95 5.08 -4.71
C PHE A 150 3.26 5.84 -4.86
N VAL A 151 3.41 6.99 -4.20
CA VAL A 151 4.58 7.85 -4.35
C VAL A 151 5.84 7.24 -3.73
N PHE A 152 5.71 6.60 -2.56
CA PHE A 152 6.88 6.10 -1.82
C PHE A 152 7.22 4.63 -2.09
N ASN A 153 6.28 3.83 -2.62
CA ASN A 153 6.55 2.43 -2.94
C ASN A 153 6.46 2.19 -4.45
N ILE A 154 5.29 2.39 -5.05
CA ILE A 154 5.06 1.99 -6.45
C ILE A 154 5.95 2.75 -7.43
N VAL A 155 6.01 4.08 -7.36
CA VAL A 155 6.82 4.89 -8.27
C VAL A 155 8.31 4.52 -8.18
N PRO A 156 8.94 4.48 -6.98
CA PRO A 156 10.31 4.02 -6.82
C PRO A 156 10.56 2.60 -7.35
N THR A 157 9.67 1.67 -7.07
CA THR A 157 9.81 0.27 -7.53
C THR A 157 9.74 0.16 -9.05
N VAL A 158 8.83 0.87 -9.72
CA VAL A 158 8.74 0.86 -11.19
C VAL A 158 10.01 1.45 -11.82
N VAL A 159 10.49 2.58 -11.31
CA VAL A 159 11.75 3.19 -11.79
C VAL A 159 12.92 2.24 -11.57
N GLU A 160 12.98 1.57 -10.42
CA GLU A 160 14.03 0.59 -10.10
C GLU A 160 14.02 -0.59 -11.07
N ILE A 161 12.85 -1.16 -11.38
CA ILE A 161 12.70 -2.23 -12.37
C ILE A 161 13.21 -1.77 -13.74
N ILE A 162 12.86 -0.56 -14.18
CA ILE A 162 13.30 0.00 -15.47
C ILE A 162 14.83 0.18 -15.49
N VAL A 163 15.41 0.75 -14.44
CA VAL A 163 16.86 0.97 -14.35
C VAL A 163 17.61 -0.37 -14.37
N VAL A 164 17.16 -1.36 -13.62
CA VAL A 164 17.76 -2.70 -13.58
C VAL A 164 17.63 -3.38 -14.94
N ALA A 165 16.46 -3.34 -15.57
CA ALA A 165 16.26 -3.92 -16.89
C ALA A 165 17.14 -3.26 -17.96
N ALA A 166 17.25 -1.93 -17.96
CA ALA A 166 18.12 -1.18 -18.87
C ALA A 166 19.60 -1.55 -18.66
N LEU A 167 20.05 -1.64 -17.41
CA LEU A 167 21.42 -2.01 -17.08
C LEU A 167 21.76 -3.44 -17.52
N LEU A 168 20.83 -4.39 -17.34
CA LEU A 168 20.99 -5.76 -17.82
C LEU A 168 21.01 -5.83 -19.35
N ALA A 169 20.13 -5.08 -20.02
CA ALA A 169 20.11 -5.00 -21.48
C ALA A 169 21.46 -4.51 -22.03
N TRP A 170 22.06 -3.50 -21.37
CA TRP A 170 23.34 -2.92 -21.77
C TRP A 170 24.54 -3.84 -21.51
N ASN A 171 24.60 -4.50 -20.34
CA ASN A 171 25.78 -5.28 -19.93
C ASN A 171 25.75 -6.73 -20.39
N TYR A 172 24.58 -7.37 -20.44
CA TYR A 172 24.42 -8.80 -20.69
C TYR A 172 23.59 -9.11 -21.94
N GLY A 173 22.99 -8.09 -22.57
CA GLY A 173 22.17 -8.21 -23.76
C GLY A 173 20.67 -8.24 -23.47
N PHE A 174 19.87 -7.98 -24.52
CA PHE A 174 18.42 -7.79 -24.40
C PHE A 174 17.66 -9.00 -23.83
N GLY A 175 18.16 -10.22 -24.07
CA GLY A 175 17.54 -11.45 -23.56
C GLY A 175 17.43 -11.48 -22.03
N TYR A 176 18.45 -11.03 -21.31
CA TYR A 176 18.43 -10.99 -19.84
C TYR A 176 17.40 -9.97 -19.31
N ALA A 177 17.33 -8.80 -19.94
CA ALA A 177 16.33 -7.79 -19.57
C ALA A 177 14.90 -8.30 -19.77
N LEU A 178 14.63 -9.01 -20.87
CA LEU A 178 13.32 -9.60 -21.14
C LEU A 178 12.95 -10.65 -20.09
N ILE A 179 13.87 -11.57 -19.76
CA ILE A 179 13.64 -12.61 -18.75
C ILE A 179 13.32 -11.98 -17.38
N THR A 180 14.09 -10.96 -16.96
CA THR A 180 13.83 -10.25 -15.71
C THR A 180 12.46 -9.58 -15.70
N LEU A 181 12.10 -8.89 -16.79
CA LEU A 181 10.83 -8.18 -16.89
C LEU A 181 9.64 -9.15 -16.87
N VAL A 182 9.73 -10.27 -17.59
CA VAL A 182 8.74 -11.35 -17.58
C VAL A 182 8.61 -11.95 -16.17
N SER A 183 9.72 -12.22 -15.50
CA SER A 183 9.71 -12.75 -14.13
C SER A 183 9.01 -11.80 -13.15
N VAL A 184 9.29 -10.49 -13.23
CA VAL A 184 8.65 -9.48 -12.38
C VAL A 184 7.16 -9.38 -12.66
N LEU A 185 6.75 -9.35 -13.93
CA LEU A 185 5.33 -9.30 -14.31
C LEU A 185 4.58 -10.57 -13.90
N ALA A 186 5.18 -11.74 -14.06
CA ALA A 186 4.61 -13.00 -13.63
C ALA A 186 4.40 -13.03 -12.11
N TYR A 187 5.41 -12.60 -11.34
CA TYR A 187 5.30 -12.49 -9.88
C TYR A 187 4.22 -11.48 -9.47
N ALA A 188 4.17 -10.30 -10.11
CA ALA A 188 3.17 -9.29 -9.83
C ALA A 188 1.74 -9.79 -10.14
N GLY A 189 1.55 -10.47 -11.26
CA GLY A 189 0.28 -11.08 -11.64
C GLY A 189 -0.16 -12.18 -10.67
N PHE A 190 0.75 -13.09 -10.32
CA PHE A 190 0.50 -14.12 -9.31
C PHE A 190 0.12 -13.53 -7.95
N SER A 191 0.86 -12.50 -7.51
CA SER A 191 0.60 -11.78 -6.26
C SER A 191 -0.77 -11.10 -6.27
N ALA A 192 -1.14 -10.45 -7.38
CA ALA A 192 -2.44 -9.80 -7.53
C ALA A 192 -3.60 -10.80 -7.45
N VAL A 193 -3.54 -11.91 -8.20
CA VAL A 193 -4.57 -12.96 -8.19
C VAL A 193 -4.71 -13.57 -6.80
N THR A 194 -3.59 -13.90 -6.17
CA THR A 194 -3.55 -14.45 -4.80
C THR A 194 -4.14 -13.48 -3.79
N THR A 195 -3.80 -12.19 -3.89
CA THR A 195 -4.28 -11.15 -2.99
C THR A 195 -5.78 -10.95 -3.16
N GLU A 196 -6.29 -10.90 -4.39
CA GLU A 196 -7.72 -10.70 -4.65
C GLU A 196 -8.55 -11.88 -4.15
N TRP A 197 -8.09 -13.10 -4.38
CA TRP A 197 -8.69 -14.31 -3.82
C TRP A 197 -8.74 -14.28 -2.28
N ARG A 198 -7.60 -14.00 -1.63
CA ARG A 198 -7.53 -13.92 -0.15
C ARG A 198 -8.38 -12.78 0.42
N THR A 199 -8.48 -11.66 -0.29
CA THR A 199 -9.27 -10.50 0.14
C THR A 199 -10.75 -10.86 0.32
N GLY A 200 -11.28 -11.82 -0.46
CA GLY A 200 -12.62 -12.36 -0.25
C GLY A 200 -12.83 -12.91 1.16
N TYR A 201 -11.95 -13.78 1.64
CA TYR A 201 -12.01 -14.36 2.99
C TYR A 201 -11.79 -13.32 4.10
N VAL A 202 -10.93 -12.33 3.84
CA VAL A 202 -10.74 -11.20 4.77
C VAL A 202 -12.03 -10.39 4.91
N ARG A 203 -12.72 -10.12 3.80
CA ARG A 203 -14.00 -9.41 3.81
C ARG A 203 -15.10 -10.21 4.51
N GLU A 204 -15.20 -11.51 4.25
CA GLU A 204 -16.16 -12.40 4.92
C GLU A 204 -15.96 -12.38 6.45
N ALA A 205 -14.71 -12.53 6.90
CA ALA A 205 -14.37 -12.48 8.32
C ALA A 205 -14.72 -11.11 8.95
N ASN A 206 -14.39 -10.00 8.28
CA ASN A 206 -14.69 -8.65 8.79
C ASN A 206 -16.20 -8.37 8.85
N ARG A 207 -16.99 -8.91 7.90
CA ARG A 207 -18.45 -8.78 7.91
C ARG A 207 -19.07 -9.54 9.09
N ALA A 208 -18.63 -10.78 9.30
CA ALA A 208 -19.11 -11.59 10.43
C ALA A 208 -18.75 -10.95 11.78
N ASP A 209 -17.54 -10.38 11.89
CA ASP A 209 -17.07 -9.67 13.08
C ASP A 209 -17.91 -8.41 13.37
N SER A 210 -18.22 -7.65 12.31
CA SER A 210 -19.08 -6.48 12.44
C SER A 210 -20.50 -6.85 12.85
N ALA A 211 -21.05 -7.96 12.33
CA ALA A 211 -22.40 -8.43 12.64
C ALA A 211 -22.53 -8.88 14.10
N SER A 212 -21.58 -9.68 14.61
CA SER A 212 -21.59 -10.12 16.01
C SER A 212 -21.42 -8.94 16.97
N ASN A 213 -20.51 -8.01 16.67
CA ASN A 213 -20.29 -6.83 17.50
C ASN A 213 -21.52 -5.89 17.52
N THR A 214 -22.16 -5.68 16.36
CA THR A 214 -23.39 -4.87 16.28
C THR A 214 -24.49 -5.49 17.14
N LEU A 215 -24.68 -6.81 17.06
CA LEU A 215 -25.70 -7.50 17.85
C LEU A 215 -25.43 -7.41 19.36
N ALA A 216 -24.18 -7.57 19.79
CA ALA A 216 -23.80 -7.45 21.19
C ALA A 216 -24.08 -6.02 21.72
N ILE A 217 -23.68 -5.00 20.96
CA ILE A 217 -23.91 -3.59 21.32
C ILE A 217 -25.42 -3.30 21.38
N ASP A 218 -26.20 -3.72 20.38
CA ASP A 218 -27.64 -3.49 20.35
C ASP A 218 -28.35 -4.18 21.52
N SER A 219 -27.94 -5.39 21.91
CA SER A 219 -28.50 -6.12 23.04
C SER A 219 -28.21 -5.42 24.37
N LEU A 220 -26.98 -4.93 24.55
CA LEU A 220 -26.57 -4.20 25.76
C LEU A 220 -27.21 -2.81 25.87
N LEU A 221 -27.37 -2.11 24.75
CA LEU A 221 -28.07 -0.82 24.71
C LEU A 221 -29.55 -0.97 25.05
N ASN A 222 -30.17 -2.09 24.64
CA ASN A 222 -31.58 -2.39 24.93
C ASN A 222 -31.75 -3.37 26.10
N TYR A 223 -30.79 -3.40 27.03
CA TYR A 223 -30.75 -4.36 28.14
C TYR A 223 -32.04 -4.37 28.97
N GLU A 224 -32.63 -3.20 29.22
CA GLU A 224 -33.88 -3.07 29.97
C GLU A 224 -35.04 -3.81 29.28
N THR A 225 -35.16 -3.69 27.95
CA THR A 225 -36.17 -4.41 27.18
C THR A 225 -35.95 -5.92 27.25
N VAL A 226 -34.70 -6.37 27.10
CA VAL A 226 -34.38 -7.80 27.19
C VAL A 226 -34.77 -8.37 28.56
N LYS A 227 -34.49 -7.63 29.64
CA LYS A 227 -34.82 -8.02 31.01
C LYS A 227 -36.32 -7.98 31.30
N TYR A 228 -37.02 -6.95 30.82
CA TYR A 228 -38.45 -6.80 31.03
C TYR A 228 -39.26 -7.95 30.44
N PHE A 229 -38.83 -8.46 29.27
CA PHE A 229 -39.49 -9.59 28.59
C PHE A 229 -38.88 -10.96 28.93
N GLY A 230 -37.86 -11.05 29.80
CA GLY A 230 -37.22 -12.31 30.16
C GLY A 230 -36.61 -13.06 28.98
N ASN A 231 -36.09 -12.33 27.98
CA ASN A 231 -35.69 -12.88 26.69
C ASN A 231 -34.17 -13.14 26.57
N GLU A 232 -33.44 -13.20 27.70
CA GLU A 232 -31.98 -13.32 27.71
C GLU A 232 -31.49 -14.57 26.98
N ALA A 233 -32.15 -15.71 27.21
CA ALA A 233 -31.77 -16.96 26.57
C ALA A 233 -31.92 -16.91 25.04
N HIS A 234 -32.85 -16.11 24.53
CA HIS A 234 -33.00 -15.90 23.09
C HIS A 234 -31.86 -15.05 22.52
N GLU A 235 -31.55 -13.93 23.17
CA GLU A 235 -30.44 -13.06 22.75
C GLU A 235 -29.09 -13.77 22.82
N ILE A 236 -28.84 -14.58 23.85
CA ILE A 236 -27.63 -15.40 23.97
C ILE A 236 -27.52 -16.40 22.82
N ARG A 237 -28.59 -17.14 22.49
CA ARG A 237 -28.59 -18.08 21.36
C ARG A 237 -28.37 -17.38 20.02
N ARG A 238 -28.94 -16.19 19.85
CA ARG A 238 -28.78 -15.39 18.65
C ARG A 238 -27.34 -14.90 18.50
N TYR A 239 -26.72 -14.46 19.59
CA TYR A 239 -25.32 -14.06 19.61
C TYR A 239 -24.37 -15.23 19.36
N ASP A 240 -24.61 -16.39 19.98
CA ASP A 240 -23.84 -17.62 19.76
C ASP A 240 -23.87 -18.06 18.28
N ALA A 241 -25.04 -17.97 17.63
CA ALA A 241 -25.18 -18.29 16.21
C ALA A 241 -24.34 -17.35 15.30
N GLU A 242 -24.24 -16.06 15.63
CA GLU A 242 -23.39 -15.11 14.90
C GLU A 242 -21.90 -15.33 15.20
N LEU A 243 -21.55 -15.68 16.45
CA LEU A 243 -20.19 -16.07 16.82
C LEU A 243 -19.73 -17.33 16.09
N ALA A 244 -20.59 -18.33 15.92
CA ALA A 244 -20.27 -19.53 15.15
C ALA A 244 -19.94 -19.21 13.68
N LYS A 245 -20.68 -18.28 13.05
CA LYS A 245 -20.38 -17.81 11.68
C LYS A 245 -19.05 -17.07 11.63
N TRP A 246 -18.80 -16.19 12.60
CA TRP A 246 -17.53 -15.48 12.72
C TRP A 246 -16.36 -16.44 12.89
N GLU A 247 -16.49 -17.45 13.74
CA GLU A 247 -15.47 -18.46 14.00
C GLU A 247 -15.11 -19.22 12.71
N GLN A 248 -16.12 -19.66 11.95
CA GLN A 248 -15.91 -20.33 10.66
C GLN A 248 -15.22 -19.42 9.63
N ALA A 249 -15.67 -18.17 9.49
CA ALA A 249 -15.06 -17.21 8.56
C ALA A 249 -13.61 -16.89 8.96
N ARG A 250 -13.34 -16.73 10.26
CA ARG A 250 -12.00 -16.49 10.81
C ARG A 250 -11.08 -17.69 10.59
N ARG A 251 -11.59 -18.92 10.79
CA ARG A 251 -10.85 -20.16 10.49
C ARG A 251 -10.47 -20.25 9.01
N ARG A 252 -11.41 -20.01 8.09
CA ARG A 252 -11.14 -19.99 6.65
C ARG A 252 -10.05 -18.98 6.30
N ASN A 253 -10.16 -17.74 6.79
CA ASN A 253 -9.13 -16.71 6.59
C ASN A 253 -7.76 -17.20 7.09
N ARG A 254 -7.68 -17.78 8.29
CA ARG A 254 -6.41 -18.28 8.84
C ARG A 254 -5.84 -19.45 8.03
N LEU A 255 -6.68 -20.37 7.55
CA LEU A 255 -6.26 -21.49 6.70
C LEU A 255 -5.72 -21.01 5.35
N THR A 256 -6.33 -19.99 4.74
CA THR A 256 -5.79 -19.41 3.49
C THR A 256 -4.43 -18.75 3.70
N LEU A 257 -4.18 -18.14 4.86
CA LEU A 257 -2.87 -17.59 5.20
C LEU A 257 -1.84 -18.71 5.41
N PHE A 258 -2.22 -19.79 6.08
CA PHE A 258 -1.35 -20.95 6.27
C PHE A 258 -0.96 -21.60 4.94
N ALA A 259 -1.94 -21.85 4.06
CA ALA A 259 -1.70 -22.44 2.73
C ALA A 259 -0.82 -21.58 1.80
N LEU A 260 -0.65 -20.28 2.10
CA LEU A 260 0.22 -19.37 1.36
C LEU A 260 1.64 -19.29 1.94
N ASN A 261 1.78 -19.54 3.25
CA ASN A 261 3.05 -19.38 3.97
C ASN A 261 3.75 -20.72 4.24
N GLY A 262 3.03 -21.84 4.17
CA GLY A 262 3.56 -23.19 4.34
C GLY A 262 3.82 -23.87 3.00
#